data_AF-A0AAW2JDL2-F1
#
_entry.id   AF-A0AAW2JDL2-F1
#
_cell.length_a   1.000
_cell.length_b   1.000
_cell.length_c   1.000
_cell.angle_alpha   90.00
_cell.angle_beta   90.00
_cell.angle_gamma   90.00
#
_symmetry.space_group_name_H-M   'P 1'
#
loop_
_entity.id
_entity.type
_entity.pdbx_description
1 polymer ?
#
loop_
_entity_poly.entity_id
_entity_poly.type
_entity_poly.pdbx_seq_one_letter_code
_entity_poly.pdbx_strand_id
1 'polypeptide(L)'
;MEAAAKVQPTEELLNIEVIPRSLDKTTRIDSHLRGETKEEIISCLRRNADIFTWAPQDLEGVNPKVITHHLNIDPRVKPVKQKKRHFRPEKDKVIQAEVDKLMAAGHIEETQFPEWLSNVDLVPKPGGKWRMCIDFRDLKKACPKDFYRLPRIDQLVDCTLAVSC
;
A
#
# COMPACT_ATOMS: atom_id res chain seq x y z
N MET A 1 24.90 15.20 -13.45
CA MET A 1 23.55 14.90 -12.95
C MET A 1 23.55 15.17 -11.47
N GLU A 2 23.12 16.38 -11.12
CA GLU A 2 23.09 16.89 -9.76
C GLU A 2 21.98 16.18 -8.98
N ALA A 3 22.32 15.57 -7.85
CA ALA A 3 21.36 14.91 -7.00
C ALA A 3 20.44 15.98 -6.39
N ALA A 4 19.16 15.98 -6.75
CA ALA A 4 18.17 16.84 -6.14
C ALA A 4 18.25 16.69 -4.61
N ALA A 5 18.49 17.80 -3.92
CA ALA A 5 18.54 17.86 -2.48
C ALA A 5 17.21 17.33 -1.93
N LYS A 6 17.28 16.26 -1.13
CA LYS A 6 16.10 15.70 -0.45
C LYS A 6 15.62 16.74 0.55
N VAL A 7 14.46 17.33 0.32
CA VAL A 7 13.72 18.10 1.33
C VAL A 7 13.49 17.15 2.51
N GLN A 8 14.17 17.40 3.62
CA GLN A 8 13.92 16.67 4.87
C GLN A 8 12.83 17.43 5.63
N PRO A 9 11.79 16.77 6.15
CA PRO A 9 10.87 17.40 7.08
C PRO A 9 11.68 17.87 8.29
N THR A 10 11.68 19.18 8.53
CA THR A 10 12.42 19.84 9.62
C THR A 10 11.71 19.71 10.98
N GLU A 11 10.56 19.04 11.01
CA GLU A 11 9.72 18.94 12.20
C GLU A 11 10.23 17.85 13.14
N GLU A 12 10.53 18.23 14.37
CA GLU A 12 10.85 17.31 15.45
C GLU A 12 9.56 16.60 15.86
N LEU A 13 9.55 15.26 15.79
CA LEU A 13 8.35 14.46 16.05
C LEU A 13 8.52 13.62 17.31
N LEU A 14 7.49 13.59 18.14
CA LEU A 14 7.40 12.79 19.35
C LEU A 14 6.66 11.46 19.08
N ASN A 15 7.26 10.35 19.48
CA ASN A 15 6.61 9.03 19.45
C ASN A 15 5.61 8.90 20.60
N ILE A 16 4.40 8.42 20.30
CA ILE A 16 3.35 8.12 21.28
C ILE A 16 2.82 6.70 21.11
N GLU A 17 2.38 6.10 22.21
CA GLU A 17 1.62 4.85 22.22
C GLU A 17 0.13 5.14 21.95
N VAL A 18 -0.37 4.63 20.82
CA VAL A 18 -1.78 4.71 20.45
C VAL A 18 -2.59 3.65 21.18
N ILE A 19 -2.01 2.47 21.42
CA ILE A 19 -2.58 1.49 22.34
C ILE A 19 -1.71 1.45 23.60
N PRO A 20 -2.27 1.73 24.79
CA PRO A 20 -1.50 1.70 26.02
C PRO A 20 -0.80 0.35 26.22
N ARG A 21 0.50 0.39 26.57
CA ARG A 21 1.33 -0.81 26.84
C ARG A 21 1.65 -1.67 25.61
N SER A 22 1.50 -1.12 24.40
CA SER A 22 1.91 -1.78 23.16
C SER A 22 3.07 -1.01 22.54
N LEU A 23 4.23 -1.68 22.45
CA LEU A 23 5.46 -1.10 21.90
C LEU A 23 5.44 -1.02 20.36
N ASP A 24 4.63 -1.85 19.73
CA ASP A 24 4.46 -1.98 18.30
C ASP A 24 3.41 -1.02 17.73
N LYS A 25 2.47 -0.54 18.55
CA LYS A 25 1.36 0.32 18.13
C LYS A 25 1.56 1.78 18.49
N THR A 26 2.59 2.36 17.87
CA THR A 26 3.01 3.74 18.09
C THR A 26 2.81 4.60 16.84
N THR A 27 2.60 5.91 17.05
CA THR A 27 2.59 6.90 15.97
C THR A 27 3.41 8.13 16.35
N ARG A 28 3.65 9.02 15.38
CA ARG A 28 4.43 10.24 15.53
C ARG A 28 3.52 11.45 15.46
N ILE A 29 3.62 12.33 16.45
CA ILE A 29 2.96 13.64 16.49
C ILE A 29 4.02 14.74 16.57
N ASP A 30 3.68 15.95 16.16
CA ASP A 30 4.59 17.10 16.25
C ASP A 30 4.98 17.39 17.71
N SER A 31 6.29 17.58 17.96
CA SER A 31 6.83 17.91 19.28
C SER A 31 6.40 19.30 19.77
N HIS A 32 6.01 20.19 18.86
CA HIS A 32 5.56 21.55 19.15
C HIS A 32 4.09 21.62 19.60
N LEU A 33 3.34 20.52 19.54
CA LEU A 33 1.99 20.44 20.12
C LEU A 33 2.09 20.57 21.64
N ARG A 34 1.39 21.55 22.21
CA ARG A 34 1.42 21.86 23.65
C ARG A 34 0.01 21.92 24.24
N GLY A 35 -0.06 21.68 25.55
CA GLY A 35 -1.27 21.87 26.34
C GLY A 35 -2.42 20.93 25.95
N GLU A 36 -3.64 21.47 25.99
CA GLU A 36 -4.89 20.76 25.77
C GLU A 36 -4.98 20.08 24.40
N THR A 37 -4.57 20.77 23.34
CA THR A 37 -4.63 20.25 21.95
C THR A 37 -3.82 18.97 21.77
N LYS A 38 -2.67 18.85 22.43
CA LYS A 38 -1.86 17.62 22.39
C LYS A 38 -2.64 16.45 22.99
N GLU A 39 -3.27 16.66 24.14
CA GLU A 39 -4.04 15.63 24.83
C GLU A 39 -5.31 15.26 24.05
N GLU A 40 -5.98 16.23 23.43
CA GLU A 40 -7.13 16.00 22.55
C GLU A 40 -6.77 15.12 21.36
N ILE A 41 -5.65 15.40 20.69
CA ILE A 41 -5.16 14.58 19.57
C ILE A 41 -4.83 13.17 20.05
N ILE A 42 -4.08 13.03 21.14
CA ILE A 42 -3.72 11.71 21.70
C ILE A 42 -4.98 10.93 22.07
N SER A 43 -5.95 11.58 22.71
CA SER A 43 -7.24 11.00 23.08
C SER A 43 -8.03 10.54 21.85
N CYS A 44 -8.06 11.36 20.78
CA CYS A 44 -8.69 11.02 19.52
C CYS A 44 -8.05 9.81 18.84
N LEU A 45 -6.71 9.77 18.77
CA LEU A 45 -5.96 8.66 18.18
C LEU A 45 -6.22 7.35 18.95
N ARG A 46 -6.20 7.40 20.29
CA ARG A 46 -6.50 6.25 21.16
C ARG A 46 -7.94 5.76 20.99
N ARG A 47 -8.90 6.69 20.88
CA ARG A 47 -10.32 6.36 20.73
C ARG A 47 -10.60 5.63 19.41
N ASN A 48 -9.81 5.91 18.38
CA ASN A 48 -9.95 5.34 17.04
C ASN A 48 -8.80 4.37 16.72
N ALA A 49 -8.23 3.70 17.74
CA ALA A 49 -7.09 2.82 17.59
C ALA A 49 -7.36 1.60 16.69
N ASP A 50 -8.63 1.24 16.53
CA ASP A 50 -9.18 0.17 15.69
C ASP A 50 -9.19 0.50 14.20
N ILE A 51 -9.14 1.79 13.82
CA ILE A 51 -9.10 2.21 12.41
C ILE A 51 -7.71 2.01 11.80
N PHE A 52 -6.67 1.91 12.63
CA PHE A 52 -5.29 1.78 12.17
C PHE A 52 -4.94 0.33 11.79
N THR A 53 -4.18 0.19 10.72
CA THR A 53 -3.54 -1.07 10.32
C THR A 53 -2.15 -1.16 10.93
N TRP A 54 -1.95 -2.06 11.90
CA TRP A 54 -0.67 -2.25 12.59
C TRP A 54 0.15 -3.38 11.96
N ALA A 55 -0.53 -4.43 11.53
CA ALA A 55 0.03 -5.59 10.86
C ALA A 55 -0.72 -5.85 9.53
N PRO A 56 -0.12 -6.61 8.58
CA PRO A 56 -0.79 -6.95 7.33
C PRO A 56 -2.15 -7.63 7.56
N GLN A 57 -2.30 -8.42 8.63
CA GLN A 57 -3.53 -9.11 8.99
C GLN A 57 -4.68 -8.13 9.27
N ASP A 58 -4.38 -6.92 9.73
CA ASP A 58 -5.39 -5.90 10.06
C ASP A 58 -5.99 -5.26 8.79
N LEU A 59 -5.42 -5.52 7.60
CA LEU A 59 -6.03 -5.12 6.33
C LEU A 59 -7.16 -6.07 5.97
N GLU A 60 -8.24 -6.02 6.73
CA GLU A 60 -9.47 -6.71 6.37
C GLU A 60 -10.09 -6.01 5.15
N GLY A 61 -9.96 -6.65 3.98
CA GLY A 61 -10.60 -6.18 2.75
C GLY A 61 -12.12 -6.20 2.86
N VAL A 62 -12.80 -5.69 1.84
CA VAL A 62 -14.27 -5.79 1.79
C VAL A 62 -14.66 -7.26 1.61
N ASN A 63 -15.64 -7.71 2.38
CA ASN A 63 -16.14 -9.09 2.29
C ASN A 63 -16.52 -9.42 0.83
N PRO A 64 -15.97 -10.48 0.22
CA PRO A 64 -16.24 -10.84 -1.18
C PRO A 64 -17.73 -11.05 -1.49
N LYS A 65 -18.53 -11.43 -0.49
CA LYS A 65 -19.99 -11.56 -0.62
C LYS A 65 -20.71 -10.22 -0.79
N VAL A 66 -20.10 -9.13 -0.33
CA VAL A 66 -20.64 -7.77 -0.47
C VAL A 66 -20.31 -7.23 -1.85
N ILE A 67 -19.03 -7.27 -2.23
CA ILE A 67 -18.58 -6.82 -3.55
C ILE A 67 -17.30 -7.57 -3.93
N THR A 68 -17.26 -8.04 -5.18
CA THR A 68 -16.05 -8.62 -5.78
C THR A 68 -15.79 -7.92 -7.11
N HIS A 69 -14.60 -7.35 -7.26
CA HIS A 69 -14.19 -6.75 -8.52
C HIS A 69 -13.76 -7.83 -9.51
N HIS A 70 -14.37 -7.81 -10.70
CA HIS A 70 -13.99 -8.68 -11.80
C HIS A 70 -13.22 -7.86 -12.82
N LEU A 71 -11.99 -8.30 -13.12
CA LEU A 71 -11.20 -7.68 -14.18
C LEU A 71 -11.91 -7.86 -15.51
N ASN A 72 -12.19 -6.75 -16.21
CA ASN A 72 -12.74 -6.78 -17.55
C ASN A 72 -11.62 -7.12 -18.54
N ILE A 73 -11.37 -8.42 -18.78
CA ILE A 73 -10.36 -8.89 -19.72
C ILE A 73 -11.02 -9.03 -21.10
N ASP A 74 -10.42 -8.48 -22.16
CA ASP A 74 -10.91 -8.68 -23.53
C ASP A 74 -10.86 -10.18 -23.89
N PRO A 75 -12.01 -10.83 -24.18
CA PRO A 75 -12.06 -12.27 -24.47
C PRO A 75 -11.31 -12.67 -25.73
N ARG A 76 -10.92 -11.71 -26.58
CA ARG A 76 -10.12 -11.95 -27.79
C ARG A 76 -8.62 -12.08 -27.49
N VAL A 77 -8.18 -11.64 -26.30
CA VAL A 77 -6.78 -11.68 -25.89
C VAL A 77 -6.48 -13.05 -25.26
N LYS A 78 -5.46 -13.73 -25.80
CA LYS A 78 -5.03 -15.02 -25.26
C LYS A 78 -4.33 -14.83 -23.90
N PRO A 79 -4.62 -15.67 -22.90
CA PRO A 79 -3.89 -15.67 -21.63
C PRO A 79 -2.39 -15.84 -21.81
N VAL A 80 -1.62 -15.10 -21.02
CA VAL A 80 -0.15 -15.13 -21.05
C VAL A 80 0.39 -15.75 -19.76
N LYS A 81 1.20 -16.80 -19.92
CA LYS A 81 2.02 -17.35 -18.84
C LYS A 81 3.46 -16.91 -19.04
N GLN A 82 3.91 -15.94 -18.25
CA GLN A 82 5.29 -15.47 -18.35
C GLN A 82 6.26 -16.55 -17.88
N LYS A 83 7.40 -16.65 -18.57
CA LYS A 83 8.50 -17.55 -18.16
C LYS A 83 9.03 -17.11 -16.80
N LYS A 84 9.17 -18.06 -15.87
CA LYS A 84 9.72 -17.82 -14.53
C LYS A 84 11.06 -17.08 -14.62
N ARG A 85 11.15 -15.94 -13.91
CA ARG A 85 12.43 -15.23 -13.72
C ARG A 85 13.27 -15.93 -12.66
N HIS A 86 14.58 -15.94 -12.89
CA HIS A 86 15.54 -16.44 -11.91
C HIS A 86 16.18 -15.24 -11.20
N PHE A 87 16.15 -15.25 -9.88
CA PHE A 87 16.82 -14.23 -9.08
C PHE A 87 18.08 -14.79 -8.44
N ARG A 88 18.87 -13.89 -7.84
CA ARG A 88 19.98 -14.30 -6.99
C ARG A 88 19.43 -14.77 -5.64
N PRO A 89 20.12 -15.67 -4.92
CA PRO A 89 19.63 -16.21 -3.65
C PRO A 89 19.26 -15.14 -2.61
N GLU A 90 19.99 -14.02 -2.57
CA GLU A 90 19.69 -12.88 -1.69
C GLU A 90 18.31 -12.27 -1.98
N LYS A 91 17.97 -12.15 -3.27
CA LYS A 91 16.70 -11.60 -3.74
C LYS A 91 15.56 -12.61 -3.58
N ASP A 92 15.82 -13.88 -3.82
CA ASP A 92 14.84 -14.94 -3.57
C ASP A 92 14.43 -15.01 -2.10
N LYS A 93 15.37 -14.82 -1.16
CA LYS A 93 15.05 -14.73 0.28
C LYS A 93 14.09 -13.57 0.59
N VAL A 94 14.27 -12.42 -0.06
CA VAL A 94 13.35 -11.28 0.11
C VAL A 94 11.97 -11.59 -0.44
N ILE A 95 11.90 -12.21 -1.62
CA ILE A 95 10.63 -12.63 -2.22
C ILE A 95 9.92 -13.63 -1.32
N GLN A 96 10.62 -14.68 -0.86
CA GLN A 96 10.05 -15.70 -0.01
C GLN A 96 9.51 -15.11 1.30
N ALA A 97 10.27 -14.25 1.98
CA ALA A 97 9.82 -13.62 3.21
C ALA A 97 8.56 -12.76 3.02
N GLU A 98 8.43 -12.06 1.90
CA GLU A 98 7.22 -11.27 1.62
C GLU A 98 6.03 -12.17 1.23
N VAL A 99 6.26 -13.25 0.47
CA VAL A 99 5.23 -14.25 0.14
C VAL A 99 4.70 -14.91 1.40
N ASP A 100 5.58 -15.40 2.29
CA ASP A 100 5.19 -16.05 3.54
C ASP A 100 4.35 -15.11 4.42
N LYS A 101 4.72 -13.83 4.45
CA LYS A 101 3.99 -12.79 5.18
C LYS A 101 2.60 -12.54 4.61
N LEU A 102 2.46 -12.47 3.29
CA LEU A 102 1.17 -12.27 2.62
C LEU A 102 0.27 -13.52 2.73
N MET A 103 0.85 -14.72 2.63
CA MET A 103 0.16 -16.00 2.86
C MET A 103 -0.35 -16.08 4.30
N ALA A 104 0.49 -15.77 5.29
CA ALA A 104 0.10 -15.75 6.71
C ALA A 104 -0.97 -14.70 7.03
N ALA A 105 -1.09 -13.66 6.20
CA ALA A 105 -2.15 -12.66 6.30
C ALA A 105 -3.45 -13.05 5.56
N GLY A 106 -3.43 -14.12 4.77
CA GLY A 106 -4.59 -14.53 3.94
C GLY A 106 -4.84 -13.64 2.72
N HIS A 107 -3.89 -12.77 2.35
CA HIS A 107 -4.03 -11.86 1.21
C HIS A 107 -3.78 -12.52 -0.14
N ILE A 108 -3.04 -13.62 -0.12
CA ILE A 108 -2.75 -14.46 -1.29
C ILE A 108 -2.98 -15.92 -0.93
N GLU A 109 -3.25 -16.73 -1.94
CA GLU A 109 -3.44 -18.17 -1.81
C GLU A 109 -2.78 -18.90 -2.98
N GLU A 110 -2.52 -20.19 -2.80
CA GLU A 110 -2.01 -21.03 -3.87
C GLU A 110 -3.10 -21.33 -4.90
N THR A 111 -2.75 -21.19 -6.18
CA THR A 111 -3.65 -21.51 -7.29
C THR A 111 -3.10 -22.63 -8.15
N GLN A 112 -3.96 -23.58 -8.52
CA GLN A 112 -3.59 -24.69 -9.39
C GLN A 112 -3.95 -24.38 -10.84
N PHE A 113 -3.01 -24.69 -11.75
CA PHE A 113 -3.19 -24.56 -13.20
C PHE A 113 -3.68 -23.18 -13.69
N PRO A 114 -3.04 -22.05 -13.30
CA PRO A 114 -3.51 -20.73 -13.69
C PRO A 114 -3.38 -20.52 -15.21
N GLU A 115 -4.36 -19.86 -15.83
CA GLU A 115 -4.31 -19.47 -17.25
C GLU A 115 -3.39 -18.26 -17.47
N TRP A 116 -3.37 -17.33 -16.52
CA TRP A 116 -2.51 -16.15 -16.50
C TRP A 116 -1.40 -16.33 -15.46
N LEU A 117 -0.15 -16.00 -15.82
CA LEU A 117 0.96 -16.00 -14.87
C LEU A 117 1.84 -14.78 -15.08
N SER A 118 1.89 -13.91 -14.08
CA SER A 118 2.76 -12.73 -14.04
C SER A 118 3.96 -12.98 -13.13
N ASN A 119 5.14 -12.55 -13.57
CA ASN A 119 6.35 -12.67 -12.75
C ASN A 119 6.37 -11.65 -11.63
N VAL A 120 7.08 -12.00 -10.56
CA VAL A 120 7.54 -11.05 -9.55
C VAL A 120 8.64 -10.17 -10.14
N ASP A 121 8.69 -8.92 -9.70
CA ASP A 121 9.78 -7.98 -9.92
C ASP A 121 10.22 -7.36 -8.59
N LEU A 122 11.50 -6.97 -8.50
CA LEU A 122 12.07 -6.38 -7.30
C LEU A 122 12.54 -4.96 -7.58
N VAL A 123 11.90 -4.00 -6.91
CA VAL A 123 12.20 -2.58 -7.08
C VAL A 123 12.97 -2.08 -5.86
N PRO A 124 14.12 -1.40 -6.04
CA PRO A 124 14.88 -0.87 -4.93
C PRO A 124 14.13 0.31 -4.29
N LYS A 125 14.06 0.34 -2.96
CA LYS A 125 13.52 1.46 -2.17
C LYS A 125 14.68 2.33 -1.66
N PRO A 126 14.49 3.66 -1.53
CA PRO A 126 15.40 4.48 -0.74
C PRO A 126 15.61 3.86 0.66
N GLY A 127 16.86 3.68 1.06
CA GLY A 127 17.23 2.96 2.29
C GLY A 127 17.69 1.51 2.08
N GLY A 128 17.95 1.08 0.85
CA GLY A 128 18.60 -0.21 0.53
C GLY A 128 17.69 -1.43 0.63
N LYS A 129 16.44 -1.26 1.06
CA LYS A 129 15.42 -2.32 1.08
C LYS A 129 14.86 -2.56 -0.32
N TRP A 130 14.36 -3.77 -0.58
CA TRP A 130 13.65 -4.11 -1.82
C TRP A 130 12.14 -4.13 -1.59
N ARG A 131 11.36 -3.82 -2.63
CA ARG A 131 9.91 -4.03 -2.68
C ARG A 131 9.60 -5.11 -3.70
N MET A 132 8.75 -6.05 -3.30
CA MET A 132 8.15 -7.02 -4.21
C MET A 132 7.03 -6.35 -5.01
N CYS A 133 7.07 -6.48 -6.33
CA CYS A 133 6.05 -6.03 -7.25
C CYS A 133 5.68 -7.18 -8.19
N ILE A 134 4.52 -7.09 -8.84
CA ILE A 134 4.10 -8.07 -9.85
C ILE A 134 4.04 -7.37 -11.21
N ASP A 135 4.64 -7.99 -12.20
CA ASP A 135 4.70 -7.48 -13.57
C ASP A 135 3.42 -7.79 -14.35
N PHE A 136 2.38 -6.99 -14.07
CA PHE A 136 1.08 -7.10 -14.73
C PHE A 136 1.04 -6.48 -16.14
N ARG A 137 2.17 -6.27 -16.83
CA ARG A 137 2.18 -5.61 -18.14
C ARG A 137 1.29 -6.30 -19.17
N ASP A 138 1.28 -7.64 -19.22
CA ASP A 138 0.47 -8.38 -20.18
C ASP A 138 -1.01 -8.37 -19.79
N LEU A 139 -1.32 -8.54 -18.50
CA LEU A 139 -2.68 -8.42 -17.97
C LEU A 139 -3.26 -7.02 -18.23
N LYS A 140 -2.48 -5.96 -17.99
CA LYS A 140 -2.89 -4.57 -18.22
C LYS A 140 -3.17 -4.27 -19.69
N LYS A 141 -2.48 -4.93 -20.63
CA LYS A 141 -2.77 -4.80 -22.07
C LYS A 141 -4.07 -5.50 -22.46
N ALA A 142 -4.45 -6.56 -21.73
CA ALA A 142 -5.67 -7.32 -21.98
C ALA A 142 -6.93 -6.63 -21.43
N CYS A 143 -6.79 -5.78 -20.42
CA CYS A 143 -7.90 -4.99 -19.88
C CYS A 143 -8.16 -3.73 -20.72
N PRO A 144 -9.41 -3.47 -21.18
CA PRO A 144 -9.79 -2.19 -21.75
C PRO A 144 -9.51 -1.03 -20.78
N LYS A 145 -9.15 0.14 -21.32
CA LYS A 145 -8.92 1.32 -20.51
C LYS A 145 -10.23 1.82 -19.92
N ASP A 146 -10.20 2.15 -18.64
CA ASP A 146 -11.31 2.81 -17.98
C ASP A 146 -11.48 4.26 -18.51
N PHE A 147 -12.72 4.67 -18.74
CA PHE A 147 -13.09 6.01 -19.17
C PHE A 147 -13.23 6.97 -17.98
N TYR A 148 -13.36 6.45 -16.75
CA TYR A 148 -13.45 7.25 -15.54
C TYR A 148 -12.05 7.60 -15.02
N ARG A 149 -11.58 8.79 -15.41
CA ARG A 149 -10.32 9.32 -14.88
C ARG A 149 -10.53 9.84 -13.46
N LEU A 150 -9.59 9.53 -12.57
CA LEU A 150 -9.51 10.19 -11.27
C LEU A 150 -9.44 11.72 -11.49
N PRO A 151 -10.21 12.50 -10.74
CA PRO A 151 -10.19 13.96 -10.85
C PRO A 151 -8.79 14.49 -10.54
N ARG A 152 -8.44 15.62 -11.14
CA ARG A 152 -7.16 16.28 -10.85
C ARG A 152 -7.18 16.82 -9.42
N ILE A 153 -6.04 16.75 -8.74
CA ILE A 153 -5.91 17.26 -7.37
C ILE A 153 -6.29 18.75 -7.32
N ASP A 154 -5.83 19.55 -8.29
CA ASP A 154 -6.17 20.98 -8.37
C ASP A 154 -7.68 21.22 -8.40
N GLN A 155 -8.41 20.42 -9.20
CA GLN A 155 -9.87 20.50 -9.27
C GLN A 155 -10.55 20.12 -7.95
N LEU A 156 -10.02 19.13 -7.23
CA LEU A 156 -10.55 18.75 -5.92
C LEU A 156 -10.33 19.87 -4.90
N VAL A 157 -9.15 20.49 -4.90
CA VAL A 157 -8.80 21.59 -3.99
C VAL A 157 -9.68 22.81 -4.29
N ASP A 158 -9.82 23.21 -5.56
CA ASP A 158 -10.64 24.35 -5.96
C ASP A 158 -12.11 24.15 -5.57
N CYS A 159 -12.66 22.94 -5.73
CA CYS A 159 -14.00 22.61 -5.29
C CYS A 159 -14.20 22.75 -3.78
N THR A 160 -13.18 22.48 -2.96
CA THR A 160 -13.28 22.66 -1.49
C THR A 160 -13.11 24.11 -1.05
N LEU A 161 -12.36 24.92 -1.81
CA LEU A 161 -12.17 26.35 -1.53
C LEU A 161 -13.34 27.22 -2.02
N ALA A 162 -14.12 26.74 -3.00
CA ALA A 162 -15.26 27.47 -3.57
C ALA A 162 -16.57 27.34 -2.77
N VAL A 163 -16.60 26.60 -1.65
CA VAL A 163 -17.79 26.46 -0.76
C VAL A 163 -17.85 27.58 0.31
N SER A 164 -17.04 28.63 0.18
CA SER A 164 -17.08 29.84 1.02
C SER A 164 -17.54 31.08 0.24
N CYS A 165 -18.73 31.00 -0.36
CA CYS A 165 -19.51 32.17 -0.80
C CYS A 165 -20.92 32.10 -0.23
#